data_AF-A0A7S2W3M3-F1
#
_entry.id   AF-A0A7S2W3M3-F1
#
_cell.length_a   1.000
_cell.length_b   1.000
_cell.length_c   1.000
_cell.angle_alpha   90.00
_cell.angle_beta   90.00
_cell.angle_gamma   90.00
#
_symmetry.space_group_name_H-M   'P 1'
#
loop_
_entity.id
_entity.type
_entity.pdbx_description
1 polymer ?
#
loop_
_entity_poly.entity_id
_entity_poly.type
_entity_poly.pdbx_seq_one_letter_code
_entity_poly.pdbx_strand_id
1 'polypeptide(L)'
;QYGSTLSGSGFPASNESDRNAKSWGVLRACAVASMAPEQLVRVYRPSEKYVETAEGARSKEGEAKGHKFYIRTGTNETSEKSTEERVFMHPSSAMFSVGTYSCPWLVFHSVIRTSKPFLRDATECSAYALLLFGGSLTVEARNSVIHIDGWTRLSANAKIGALIQGLRSKMDDLLQQKIDNPKISISDTPEMQLIVKLLITDGHGH
;
A
#
# COMPACT_ATOMS: atom_id res chain seq x y z
N GLN A 1 -1.93 -3.65 -26.76
CA GLN A 1 -1.22 -4.92 -26.46
C GLN A 1 -1.71 -5.55 -25.16
N TYR A 2 -1.73 -4.86 -24.01
CA TYR A 2 -2.24 -5.46 -22.76
C TYR A 2 -3.74 -5.80 -22.75
N GLY A 3 -4.61 -4.94 -23.32
CA GLY A 3 -6.06 -5.20 -23.33
C GLY A 3 -6.47 -6.45 -24.09
N SER A 4 -5.77 -6.79 -25.19
CA SER A 4 -6.03 -8.03 -25.95
C SER A 4 -5.60 -9.27 -25.16
N THR A 5 -4.49 -9.20 -24.42
CA THR A 5 -4.04 -10.30 -23.55
C THR A 5 -5.01 -10.54 -22.40
N LEU A 6 -5.45 -9.47 -21.72
CA LEU A 6 -6.45 -9.55 -20.64
C LEU A 6 -7.77 -10.12 -21.13
N SER A 7 -8.24 -9.69 -22.30
CA SER A 7 -9.47 -10.21 -22.90
C SER A 7 -9.35 -11.71 -23.20
N GLY A 8 -8.19 -12.17 -23.68
CA GLY A 8 -7.90 -13.59 -23.87
C GLY A 8 -7.91 -14.41 -22.57
N SER A 9 -7.57 -13.78 -21.45
CA SER A 9 -7.62 -14.38 -20.10
C SER A 9 -8.97 -14.21 -19.39
N GLY A 10 -10.03 -13.79 -20.09
CA GLY A 10 -11.37 -13.65 -19.52
C GLY A 10 -11.62 -12.33 -18.78
N PHE A 11 -10.73 -11.33 -18.95
CA PHE A 11 -10.92 -9.96 -18.47
C PHE A 11 -11.19 -9.04 -19.67
N PRO A 12 -12.42 -9.05 -20.23
CA PRO A 12 -12.73 -8.27 -21.42
C PRO A 12 -12.68 -6.77 -21.12
N ALA A 13 -12.19 -5.99 -22.08
CA ALA A 13 -12.32 -4.54 -22.02
C ALA A 13 -13.79 -4.13 -22.27
N SER A 14 -14.38 -3.42 -21.33
CA SER A 14 -15.71 -2.80 -21.44
C SER A 14 -15.71 -1.45 -20.76
N ASN A 15 -16.74 -0.64 -21.01
CA ASN A 15 -16.93 0.62 -20.25
C ASN A 15 -17.05 0.38 -18.74
N GLU A 16 -17.50 -0.81 -18.33
CA GLU A 16 -17.58 -1.22 -16.93
C GLU A 16 -16.20 -1.50 -16.34
N SER A 17 -15.21 -1.90 -17.15
CA SER A 17 -13.81 -2.05 -16.71
C SER A 17 -13.23 -0.74 -16.19
N ASP A 18 -13.70 0.40 -16.71
CA ASP A 18 -13.22 1.74 -16.33
C ASP A 18 -14.06 2.41 -15.21
N ARG A 19 -15.02 1.69 -14.61
CA ARG A 19 -15.93 2.24 -13.58
C ARG A 19 -15.22 2.94 -12.42
N ASN A 20 -14.01 2.46 -12.07
CA ASN A 20 -13.20 2.96 -10.96
C ASN A 20 -11.98 3.81 -11.40
N ALA A 21 -11.86 4.15 -12.70
CA ALA A 21 -10.65 4.78 -13.26
C ALA A 21 -10.33 6.16 -12.65
N LYS A 22 -11.30 6.83 -12.02
CA LYS A 22 -11.11 8.13 -11.36
C LYS A 22 -10.87 8.03 -9.84
N SER A 23 -10.92 6.83 -9.27
CA SER A 23 -10.73 6.63 -7.82
C SER A 23 -9.25 6.46 -7.49
N TRP A 24 -8.65 7.49 -6.90
CA TRP A 24 -7.27 7.43 -6.44
C TRP A 24 -7.01 6.31 -5.43
N GLY A 25 -7.98 5.99 -4.57
CA GLY A 25 -7.86 4.87 -3.62
C GLY A 25 -7.68 3.54 -4.33
N VAL A 26 -8.48 3.28 -5.37
CA VAL A 26 -8.37 2.05 -6.17
C VAL A 26 -7.08 2.04 -7.00
N LEU A 27 -6.72 3.16 -7.63
CA LEU A 27 -5.47 3.25 -8.41
C LEU A 27 -4.23 3.00 -7.55
N ARG A 28 -4.18 3.59 -6.35
CA ARG A 28 -3.12 3.32 -5.37
C ARG A 28 -3.14 1.88 -4.92
N ALA A 29 -4.32 1.29 -4.70
CA ALA A 29 -4.43 -0.11 -4.33
C ALA A 29 -3.89 -1.05 -5.42
N CYS A 30 -4.14 -0.75 -6.70
CA CYS A 30 -3.53 -1.48 -7.83
C CYS A 30 -2.01 -1.38 -7.83
N ALA A 31 -1.47 -0.17 -7.57
CA ALA A 31 -0.02 0.01 -7.44
C ALA A 31 0.54 -0.84 -6.29
N VAL A 32 -0.10 -0.82 -5.11
CA VAL A 32 0.29 -1.64 -3.96
C VAL A 32 0.22 -3.13 -4.30
N ALA A 33 -0.87 -3.60 -4.91
CA ALA A 33 -1.03 -5.00 -5.30
C ALA A 33 0.01 -5.49 -6.31
N SER A 34 0.52 -4.59 -7.17
CA SER A 34 1.54 -4.94 -8.16
C SER A 34 2.96 -4.99 -7.61
N MET A 35 3.24 -4.28 -6.51
CA MET A 35 4.60 -4.01 -6.03
C MET A 35 4.91 -4.56 -4.64
N ALA A 36 3.90 -4.68 -3.77
CA ALA A 36 4.08 -5.25 -2.44
C ALA A 36 4.08 -6.78 -2.48
N PRO A 37 4.77 -7.46 -1.54
CA PRO A 37 5.57 -6.91 -0.44
C PRO A 37 6.97 -6.43 -0.84
N GLU A 38 7.47 -6.82 -2.01
CA GLU A 38 8.89 -6.73 -2.35
C GLU A 38 9.40 -5.28 -2.49
N GLN A 39 8.60 -4.40 -3.08
CA GLN A 39 9.00 -3.03 -3.39
C GLN A 39 8.36 -2.01 -2.44
N LEU A 40 8.42 -2.29 -1.13
CA LEU A 40 7.96 -1.38 -0.08
C LEU A 40 9.05 -0.41 0.39
N VAL A 41 8.62 0.81 0.72
CA VAL A 41 9.43 1.87 1.30
C VAL A 41 8.81 2.28 2.63
N ARG A 42 9.58 2.19 3.71
CA ARG A 42 9.19 2.74 5.00
C ARG A 42 9.49 4.23 5.06
N VAL A 43 8.51 5.03 5.46
CA VAL A 43 8.66 6.46 5.72
C VAL A 43 8.89 6.68 7.20
N TYR A 44 10.05 7.22 7.55
CA TYR A 44 10.35 7.67 8.90
C TYR A 44 10.18 9.19 8.99
N ARG A 45 9.20 9.62 9.80
CA ARG A 45 8.94 11.03 10.09
C ARG A 45 9.83 11.48 11.26
N PRO A 46 10.47 12.66 11.19
CA PRO A 46 11.15 13.22 12.34
C PRO A 46 10.14 13.61 13.43
N SER A 47 10.56 13.63 14.69
CA SER A 47 9.72 14.08 15.80
C SER A 47 9.20 15.51 15.56
N GLU A 48 7.91 15.73 15.79
CA GLU A 48 7.28 17.05 15.67
C GLU A 48 8.03 18.09 16.51
N LYS A 49 8.48 19.17 15.87
CA LYS A 49 9.02 20.34 16.57
C LYS A 49 7.91 21.36 16.68
N TYR A 50 7.42 21.61 17.89
CA TYR A 50 6.47 22.67 18.18
C TYR A 50 7.20 24.02 18.13
N VAL A 51 6.62 24.98 17.42
CA VAL A 51 7.11 26.37 17.42
C VAL A 51 6.09 27.23 18.15
N GLU A 52 6.54 27.89 19.22
CA GLU A 52 5.72 28.89 19.90
C GLU A 52 5.61 30.14 19.04
N THR A 53 4.38 30.54 18.72
CA THR A 53 4.06 31.79 18.03
C THR A 53 3.24 32.68 18.96
N ALA A 54 3.12 33.98 18.65
CA ALA A 54 2.35 34.93 19.48
C ALA A 54 0.87 34.55 19.66
N GLU A 55 0.33 33.67 18.80
CA GLU A 55 -1.03 33.11 18.88
C GLU A 55 -1.10 31.72 19.57
N GLY A 56 0.02 31.20 20.08
CA GLY A 56 0.13 29.88 20.71
C GLY A 56 1.15 28.94 20.03
N ALA A 57 1.29 27.72 20.56
CA ALA A 57 2.13 26.68 19.97
C ALA A 57 1.45 26.10 18.71
N ARG A 58 2.05 26.31 17.53
CA ARG A 58 1.62 25.63 16.29
C ARG A 58 2.55 24.46 16.01
N SER A 59 1.97 23.29 15.77
CA SER A 59 2.72 22.15 15.22
C SER A 59 3.20 22.54 13.83
N LYS A 60 4.49 22.40 13.56
CA LYS A 60 5.04 22.67 12.23
C LYS A 60 4.59 21.54 11.30
N GLU A 61 3.80 21.89 10.29
CA GLU A 61 3.36 20.96 9.25
C GLU A 61 4.58 20.25 8.64
N GLY A 62 4.46 18.94 8.37
CA GLY A 62 5.61 18.07 8.10
C GLY A 62 6.50 18.61 6.98
N GLU A 63 7.76 18.92 7.30
CA GLU A 63 8.72 19.34 6.26
C GLU A 63 9.17 18.12 5.47
N ALA A 64 8.94 18.11 4.15
CA ALA A 64 9.36 17.02 3.25
C ALA A 64 10.85 16.65 3.40
N LYS A 65 11.71 17.64 3.68
CA LYS A 65 13.16 17.47 3.90
C LYS A 65 13.50 16.66 5.16
N GLY A 66 12.57 16.54 6.10
CA GLY A 66 12.75 15.83 7.35
C GLY A 66 12.57 14.31 7.22
N HIS A 67 11.85 13.85 6.20
CA HIS A 67 11.54 12.42 6.01
C HIS A 67 12.78 11.62 5.63
N LYS A 68 12.87 10.40 6.17
CA LYS A 68 13.87 9.41 5.76
C LYS A 68 13.14 8.19 5.20
N PHE A 69 13.69 7.63 4.14
CA PHE A 69 13.09 6.51 3.42
C PHE A 69 14.00 5.29 3.50
N TYR A 70 13.42 4.12 3.69
CA TYR A 70 14.15 2.86 3.83
C TYR A 70 13.48 1.76 3.02
N ILE A 71 14.28 1.00 2.27
CA ILE A 71 13.84 -0.22 1.56
C ILE A 71 14.44 -1.45 2.21
N ARG A 72 13.81 -2.61 2.05
CA ARG A 72 14.35 -3.90 2.50
C ARG A 72 15.41 -4.38 1.50
N THR A 73 16.57 -4.84 1.99
CA THR A 73 17.68 -5.32 1.13
C THR A 73 18.01 -6.81 1.29
N GLY A 74 17.28 -7.51 2.14
CA GLY A 74 17.38 -8.96 2.27
C GLY A 74 16.87 -9.47 3.60
N THR A 75 16.39 -10.71 3.60
CA THR A 75 16.19 -11.56 4.76
C THR A 75 17.38 -12.48 4.88
N ASN A 76 18.26 -12.26 5.86
CA ASN A 76 19.24 -13.29 6.19
C ASN A 76 18.46 -14.45 6.80
N GLU A 77 18.52 -15.65 6.21
CA GLU A 77 17.84 -16.87 6.70
C GLU A 77 18.18 -17.20 8.16
N THR A 78 19.30 -16.66 8.66
CA THR A 78 19.84 -16.85 10.01
C THR A 78 19.46 -15.74 11.00
N SER A 79 18.75 -14.69 10.60
CA SER A 79 18.33 -13.61 11.50
C SER A 79 16.99 -13.02 11.07
N GLU A 80 15.99 -13.07 11.97
CA GLU A 80 14.66 -12.45 11.82
C GLU A 80 14.69 -10.91 11.60
N LYS A 81 15.87 -10.32 11.50
CA LYS A 81 16.07 -8.89 11.33
C LYS A 81 16.27 -8.58 9.85
N SER A 82 15.23 -8.06 9.21
CA SER A 82 15.33 -7.49 7.87
C SER A 82 16.39 -6.37 7.87
N THR A 83 17.29 -6.40 6.89
CA THR A 83 18.23 -5.31 6.68
C THR A 83 17.55 -4.21 5.87
N GLU A 84 17.73 -2.97 6.32
CA GLU A 84 17.16 -1.78 5.69
C GLU A 84 18.27 -0.95 5.05
N GLU A 85 18.08 -0.55 3.79
CA GLU A 85 18.92 0.42 3.11
C GLU A 85 18.24 1.78 3.07
N ARG A 86 19.00 2.83 3.41
CA ARG A 86 18.54 4.21 3.31
C ARG A 86 18.50 4.64 1.84
N VAL A 87 17.35 5.13 1.41
CA VAL A 87 17.12 5.70 0.08
C VAL A 87 16.63 7.14 0.16
N PHE A 88 16.66 7.84 -0.97
CA PHE A 88 16.27 9.24 -1.08
C PHE A 88 15.24 9.41 -2.18
N MET A 89 14.30 10.34 -2.02
CA MET A 89 13.42 10.72 -3.13
C MET A 89 14.21 11.55 -4.15
N HIS A 90 14.11 11.19 -5.42
CA HIS A 90 14.72 11.97 -6.49
C HIS A 90 14.00 13.33 -6.64
N PRO A 91 14.70 14.45 -6.92
CA PRO A 91 14.07 15.77 -7.05
C PRO A 91 12.95 15.86 -8.11
N SER A 92 12.99 14.99 -9.13
CA SER A 92 11.95 14.93 -10.16
C SER A 92 10.73 14.09 -9.75
N SER A 93 10.75 13.45 -8.58
CA SER A 93 9.63 12.63 -8.12
C SER A 93 8.48 13.52 -7.68
N ALA A 94 7.24 13.14 -8.01
CA ALA A 94 6.06 13.79 -7.46
C ALA A 94 6.01 13.71 -5.92
N MET A 95 6.68 12.74 -5.31
CA MET A 95 6.75 12.56 -3.87
C MET A 95 7.86 13.38 -3.19
N PHE A 96 8.69 14.11 -3.94
CA PHE A 96 9.85 14.84 -3.38
C PHE A 96 9.46 15.97 -2.42
N SER A 97 8.36 16.66 -2.71
CA SER A 97 7.87 17.80 -1.93
C SER A 97 6.74 17.43 -0.96
N VAL A 98 6.39 16.15 -0.82
CA VAL A 98 5.29 15.72 0.04
C VAL A 98 5.71 15.79 1.50
N GLY A 99 5.02 16.64 2.26
CA GLY A 99 5.27 16.89 3.67
C GLY A 99 4.55 15.94 4.63
N THR A 100 3.42 15.39 4.20
CA THR A 100 2.57 14.54 5.03
C THR A 100 2.14 13.32 4.22
N TYR A 101 2.19 12.16 4.87
CA TYR A 101 1.65 10.90 4.34
C TYR A 101 0.58 10.40 5.31
N SER A 102 -0.55 9.92 4.82
CA SER A 102 -1.58 9.23 5.59
C SER A 102 -1.09 7.86 6.07
N CYS A 103 -0.35 7.15 5.22
CA CYS A 103 0.28 5.87 5.56
C CYS A 103 1.81 6.03 5.64
N PRO A 104 2.52 5.47 6.65
CA PRO A 104 3.98 5.55 6.73
C PRO A 104 4.70 4.60 5.75
N TRP A 105 4.06 4.25 4.63
CA TRP A 105 4.53 3.27 3.67
C TRP A 105 4.24 3.74 2.24
N LEU A 106 5.21 3.53 1.36
CA LEU A 106 5.09 3.75 -0.08
C LEU A 106 5.45 2.45 -0.81
N VAL A 107 5.06 2.37 -2.07
CA VAL A 107 5.58 1.41 -3.04
C VAL A 107 6.41 2.13 -4.08
N PHE A 108 7.45 1.48 -4.61
CA PHE A 108 8.34 2.06 -5.62
C PHE A 108 8.57 1.10 -6.78
N HIS A 109 8.79 1.63 -7.98
CA HIS A 109 9.03 0.78 -9.15
C HIS A 109 10.51 0.39 -9.33
N SER A 110 11.41 1.37 -9.17
CA SER A 110 12.85 1.15 -9.36
C SER A 110 13.71 2.07 -8.50
N VAL A 111 14.95 1.63 -8.24
CA VAL A 111 16.00 2.40 -7.57
C VAL A 111 17.07 2.79 -8.57
N ILE A 112 17.36 4.09 -8.67
CA ILE A 112 18.48 4.61 -9.45
C ILE A 112 19.68 4.76 -8.53
N ARG A 113 20.76 4.03 -8.82
CA ARG A 113 21.99 4.06 -8.03
C ARG A 113 23.04 4.93 -8.72
N THR A 114 23.37 6.06 -8.09
CA THR A 114 24.49 6.93 -8.51
C THR A 114 25.50 7.01 -7.36
N SER A 115 25.74 8.21 -6.80
CA SER A 115 26.47 8.37 -5.54
C SER A 115 25.66 7.92 -4.32
N LYS A 116 24.32 7.98 -4.42
CA LYS A 116 23.36 7.48 -3.42
C LYS A 116 22.18 6.81 -4.16
N PRO A 117 21.43 5.91 -3.51
CA PRO A 117 20.24 5.30 -4.10
C PRO A 117 19.04 6.27 -4.05
N PHE A 118 18.38 6.46 -5.19
CA PHE A 118 17.23 7.35 -5.34
C PHE A 118 15.99 6.63 -5.88
N LEU A 119 14.83 6.99 -5.36
CA LEU A 119 13.52 6.58 -5.86
C LEU A 119 12.97 7.69 -6.76
N ARG A 120 12.73 7.38 -8.04
CA ARG A 120 12.10 8.31 -8.99
C ARG A 120 10.59 8.23 -8.90
N ASP A 121 10.08 7.01 -8.98
CA ASP A 121 8.65 6.72 -9.01
C ASP A 121 8.27 5.99 -7.72
N ALA A 122 7.51 6.70 -6.89
CA ALA A 122 6.97 6.18 -5.64
C ALA A 122 5.51 6.60 -5.52
N THR A 123 4.68 5.71 -4.98
CA THR A 123 3.26 5.94 -4.72
C THR A 123 2.95 5.65 -3.27
N GLU A 124 2.18 6.54 -2.64
CA GLU A 124 1.72 6.34 -1.28
C GLU A 124 0.77 5.15 -1.17
N CYS A 125 1.01 4.28 -0.19
CA CYS A 125 0.13 3.16 0.11
C CYS A 125 -1.13 3.63 0.85
N SER A 126 -2.24 2.92 0.63
CA SER A 126 -3.38 2.92 1.57
C SER A 126 -3.14 1.85 2.65
N ALA A 127 -3.61 2.10 3.87
CA ALA A 127 -3.50 1.14 4.96
C ALA A 127 -4.26 -0.16 4.63
N TYR A 128 -5.48 -0.03 4.08
CA TYR A 128 -6.28 -1.18 3.68
C TYR A 128 -5.74 -1.89 2.44
N ALA A 129 -5.12 -1.16 1.50
CA ALA A 129 -4.42 -1.78 0.38
C ALA A 129 -3.25 -2.66 0.85
N LEU A 130 -2.46 -2.20 1.82
CA LEU A 130 -1.40 -3.02 2.43
C LEU A 130 -1.97 -4.21 3.20
N LEU A 131 -3.06 -4.00 3.95
CA LEU A 131 -3.73 -5.08 4.66
C LEU A 131 -4.27 -6.15 3.71
N LEU A 132 -4.67 -5.82 2.49
CA LEU A 132 -5.16 -6.80 1.51
C LEU A 132 -4.03 -7.45 0.71
N PHE A 133 -3.06 -6.67 0.23
CA PHE A 133 -2.09 -7.13 -0.77
C PHE A 133 -0.64 -7.17 -0.31
N GLY A 134 -0.34 -6.75 0.92
CA GLY A 134 1.04 -6.58 1.40
C GLY A 134 1.78 -7.87 1.78
N GLY A 135 1.27 -9.06 1.45
CA GLY A 135 1.91 -10.33 1.83
C GLY A 135 1.34 -10.93 3.13
N SER A 136 2.12 -11.78 3.81
CA SER A 136 1.65 -12.56 4.98
C SER A 136 1.17 -11.65 6.12
N LEU A 137 0.11 -12.05 6.84
CA LEU A 137 -0.52 -11.22 7.87
C LEU A 137 -0.51 -11.92 9.22
N THR A 138 0.02 -11.26 10.24
CA THR A 138 0.06 -11.76 11.63
C THR A 138 -0.51 -10.71 12.58
N VAL A 139 -1.49 -11.10 13.40
CA VAL A 139 -2.19 -10.20 14.32
C VAL A 139 -1.57 -10.28 15.71
N GLU A 140 -1.02 -9.17 16.19
CA GLU A 140 -0.53 -9.03 17.55
C GLU A 140 -1.58 -8.30 18.41
N ALA A 141 -2.53 -9.06 18.96
CA ALA A 141 -3.69 -8.51 19.67
C ALA A 141 -3.30 -7.66 20.90
N ARG A 142 -2.21 -8.02 21.60
CA ARG A 142 -1.77 -7.33 22.83
C ARG A 142 -1.46 -5.86 22.59
N ASN A 143 -0.81 -5.54 21.47
CA ASN A 143 -0.36 -4.19 21.14
C ASN A 143 -1.25 -3.50 20.09
N SER A 144 -2.34 -4.16 19.65
CA SER A 144 -3.18 -3.69 18.53
C SER A 144 -2.34 -3.33 17.30
N VAL A 145 -1.44 -4.24 16.93
CA VAL A 145 -0.57 -4.13 15.75
C VAL A 145 -0.82 -5.33 14.85
N ILE A 146 -0.93 -5.06 13.55
CA ILE A 146 -0.90 -6.08 12.51
C ILE A 146 0.46 -6.00 11.82
N HIS A 147 1.17 -7.11 11.81
CA HIS A 147 2.41 -7.30 11.07
C HIS A 147 2.09 -7.83 9.68
N ILE A 148 2.69 -7.21 8.68
CA ILE A 148 2.55 -7.55 7.27
C ILE A 148 3.95 -7.89 6.75
N ASP A 149 4.10 -9.13 6.28
CA ASP A 149 5.34 -9.68 5.74
C ASP A 149 6.56 -9.57 6.68
N GLY A 150 6.32 -9.62 8.00
CA GLY A 150 7.35 -9.55 9.04
C GLY A 150 8.09 -8.20 9.16
N TRP A 151 7.83 -7.23 8.28
CA TRP A 151 8.51 -5.94 8.28
C TRP A 151 7.55 -4.77 8.45
N THR A 152 6.42 -4.81 7.73
CA THR A 152 5.42 -3.75 7.76
C THR A 152 4.57 -3.87 9.02
N ARG A 153 4.28 -2.73 9.65
CA ARG A 153 3.47 -2.66 10.88
C ARG A 153 2.40 -1.60 10.72
N LEU A 154 1.16 -1.97 11.00
CA LEU A 154 0.02 -1.07 11.01
C LEU A 154 -0.70 -1.18 12.36
N SER A 155 -1.12 -0.05 12.92
CA SER A 155 -1.94 -0.04 14.13
C SER A 155 -3.37 -0.39 13.76
N ALA A 156 -3.85 -1.52 14.28
CA ALA A 156 -5.20 -2.01 14.04
C ALA A 156 -5.57 -3.03 15.12
N ASN A 157 -6.84 -3.01 15.53
CA ASN A 157 -7.34 -3.98 16.50
C ASN A 157 -7.48 -5.39 15.88
N ALA A 158 -7.62 -6.40 16.74
CA ALA A 158 -7.75 -7.78 16.30
C ALA A 158 -8.98 -8.04 15.41
N LYS A 159 -10.05 -7.24 15.56
CA LYS A 159 -11.27 -7.36 14.73
C LYS A 159 -10.99 -6.99 13.27
N ILE A 160 -10.24 -5.91 13.03
CA ILE A 160 -9.78 -5.53 11.70
C ILE A 160 -8.93 -6.66 11.11
N GLY A 161 -8.00 -7.23 11.90
CA GLY A 161 -7.18 -8.35 11.46
C GLY A 161 -7.99 -9.56 11.00
N ALA A 162 -8.96 -9.99 11.80
CA ALA A 162 -9.85 -11.10 11.45
C ALA A 162 -10.72 -10.79 10.22
N LEU A 163 -11.26 -9.57 10.12
CA LEU A 163 -12.05 -9.13 8.96
C LEU A 163 -11.23 -9.21 7.67
N ILE A 164 -10.00 -8.68 7.68
CA ILE A 164 -9.12 -8.68 6.51
C ILE A 164 -8.73 -10.10 6.11
N GLN A 165 -8.47 -11.00 7.06
CA GLN A 165 -8.21 -12.41 6.75
C GLN A 165 -9.40 -13.07 6.05
N GLY A 166 -10.63 -12.82 6.53
CA GLY A 166 -11.84 -13.29 5.88
C GLY A 166 -12.02 -12.72 4.46
N LEU A 167 -11.76 -11.42 4.28
CA LEU A 167 -11.83 -10.78 2.95
C LEU A 167 -10.79 -11.32 1.98
N ARG A 168 -9.55 -11.56 2.43
CA ARG A 168 -8.51 -12.20 1.61
C ARG A 168 -8.94 -13.59 1.16
N SER A 169 -9.44 -14.42 2.07
CA SER A 169 -9.96 -15.75 1.73
C SER A 169 -11.09 -15.68 0.70
N LYS A 170 -12.01 -14.71 0.82
CA LYS A 170 -13.09 -14.52 -0.17
C LYS A 170 -12.58 -14.03 -1.52
N MET A 171 -11.56 -13.19 -1.52
CA MET A 171 -10.90 -12.75 -2.74
C MET A 171 -10.20 -13.92 -3.44
N ASP A 172 -9.52 -14.78 -2.69
CA ASP A 172 -8.87 -15.99 -3.22
C ASP A 172 -9.92 -16.96 -3.81
N ASP A 173 -11.06 -17.17 -3.11
CA ASP A 173 -12.18 -17.98 -3.61
C ASP A 173 -12.69 -17.46 -4.97
N LEU A 174 -12.88 -16.13 -5.10
CA LEU A 174 -13.34 -15.50 -6.33
C LEU A 174 -12.32 -15.61 -7.47
N LEU A 175 -11.03 -15.40 -7.16
CA LEU A 175 -9.97 -15.54 -8.15
C LEU A 175 -9.84 -16.99 -8.61
N GLN A 176 -9.98 -17.97 -7.72
CA GLN A 176 -9.98 -19.38 -8.08
C GLN A 176 -11.15 -19.72 -9.01
N GLN A 177 -12.37 -19.27 -8.71
CA GLN A 177 -13.52 -19.44 -9.60
C GLN A 177 -13.29 -18.83 -10.99
N LYS A 178 -12.60 -17.69 -11.06
CA LYS A 178 -12.25 -17.02 -12.31
C LYS A 178 -11.18 -17.79 -13.09
N ILE A 179 -10.23 -18.43 -12.41
CA ILE A 179 -9.24 -19.32 -13.03
C ILE A 179 -9.93 -20.55 -13.62
N ASP A 180 -10.83 -21.18 -12.86
CA ASP A 180 -11.56 -22.38 -13.29
C ASP A 180 -12.53 -22.08 -14.45
N ASN A 181 -13.15 -20.90 -14.44
CA ASN A 181 -14.01 -20.42 -15.50
C ASN A 181 -13.72 -18.95 -15.86
N PRO A 182 -12.83 -18.67 -16.84
CA PRO A 182 -12.46 -17.31 -17.23
C PRO A 182 -13.64 -16.43 -17.68
N LYS A 183 -14.79 -17.01 -18.04
CA LYS A 183 -15.97 -16.24 -18.51
C LYS A 183 -16.85 -15.70 -17.38
N ILE A 184 -16.67 -16.14 -16.13
CA ILE A 184 -17.50 -15.68 -15.01
C ILE A 184 -17.23 -14.21 -14.68
N SER A 185 -18.27 -13.41 -14.44
CA SER A 185 -18.08 -12.07 -13.86
C SER A 185 -17.92 -12.20 -12.35
N ILE A 186 -16.75 -11.80 -11.83
CA ILE A 186 -16.51 -11.66 -10.39
C ILE A 186 -16.66 -10.21 -9.93
N SER A 187 -16.82 -9.26 -10.86
CA SER A 187 -16.84 -7.83 -10.56
C SER A 187 -18.12 -7.37 -9.87
N ASP A 188 -19.19 -8.14 -10.01
CA ASP A 188 -20.55 -7.81 -9.53
C ASP A 188 -20.93 -8.59 -8.27
N THR A 189 -20.04 -9.44 -7.78
CA THR A 189 -20.27 -10.15 -6.53
C THR A 189 -20.27 -9.18 -5.35
N PRO A 190 -21.10 -9.42 -4.32
CA PRO A 190 -21.17 -8.55 -3.15
C PRO A 190 -19.82 -8.45 -2.43
N GLU A 191 -19.02 -9.52 -2.44
CA GLU A 191 -17.68 -9.55 -1.86
C GLU A 191 -16.74 -8.60 -2.59
N MET A 192 -16.72 -8.62 -3.93
CA MET A 192 -15.87 -7.73 -4.72
C MET A 192 -16.30 -6.27 -4.57
N GLN A 193 -17.61 -6.00 -4.56
CA GLN A 193 -18.13 -4.66 -4.32
C GLN A 193 -17.74 -4.13 -2.94
N LEU A 194 -17.74 -4.99 -1.92
CA LEU A 194 -17.32 -4.63 -0.57
C LEU A 194 -15.81 -4.36 -0.49
N ILE A 195 -14.98 -5.17 -1.14
CA ILE A 195 -13.52 -4.93 -1.24
C ILE A 195 -13.25 -3.59 -1.93
N VAL A 196 -13.90 -3.33 -3.06
CA VAL A 196 -13.77 -2.06 -3.80
C VAL A 196 -14.23 -0.89 -2.94
N LYS A 197 -15.38 -1.00 -2.27
CA LYS A 197 -15.88 0.05 -1.38
C LYS A 197 -14.88 0.37 -0.27
N LEU A 198 -14.33 -0.66 0.37
CA LEU A 198 -13.32 -0.52 1.42
C LEU A 198 -12.03 0.16 0.92
N LEU A 199 -11.59 -0.12 -0.31
CA LEU A 199 -10.45 0.55 -0.93
C LEU A 199 -10.74 2.00 -1.34
N ILE A 200 -11.96 2.31 -1.75
CA ILE A 200 -12.39 3.67 -2.09
C ILE A 200 -12.41 4.53 -0.83
N THR A 201 -12.93 4.00 0.27
CA THR A 201 -13.11 4.78 1.50
C THR A 201 -11.94 4.69 2.47
N ASP A 202 -10.94 3.85 2.20
CA ASP A 202 -9.82 3.54 3.10
C ASP A 202 -10.30 3.21 4.53
N GLY A 203 -11.45 2.54 4.62
CA GLY A 203 -12.12 2.18 5.88
C GLY A 203 -12.78 3.32 6.64
N HIS A 204 -12.79 4.55 6.12
CA HIS A 204 -13.64 5.61 6.65
C HIS A 204 -15.09 5.33 6.23
N GLY A 205 -15.98 5.17 7.21
CA GLY A 205 -17.40 4.99 6.94
C GLY A 205 -17.99 6.28 6.38
N HIS A 206 -18.61 6.20 5.20
CA HIS A 206 -19.63 7.15 4.77
C HIS A 206 -20.98 6.46 4.83
#